data_AF-A0A2E7E597-F1
#
_entry.id   AF-A0A2E7E597-F1
#
_cell.length_a   1.000
_cell.length_b   1.000
_cell.length_c   1.000
_cell.angle_alpha   90.00
_cell.angle_beta   90.00
_cell.angle_gamma   90.00
#
_symmetry.space_group_name_H-M   'P 1'
#
loop_
_entity.id
_entity.type
_entity.pdbx_description
1 polymer ?
#
loop_
_entity_poly.entity_id
_entity_poly.type
_entity_poly.pdbx_seq_one_letter_code
_entity_poly.pdbx_strand_id
1 'polypeptide(L)'
;MRVHKIESLESRLARYQQKRLRFFLMEVPSILTLGVLVVSGMMYAMNFWFGGYENWLIVGAVLGACLSMPLLLESMPKRPTIEDVHADQSIRRAFGMDDTVDD
;
A
#
# COMPACT_ATOMS: atom_id res chain seq x y z
N MET A 1 3.35 30.56 -14.34
CA MET A 1 3.17 29.41 -13.41
C MET A 1 4.15 29.58 -12.26
N ARG A 2 3.74 29.46 -10.99
CA ARG A 2 4.69 29.47 -9.86
C ARG A 2 5.39 28.11 -9.82
N VAL A 3 6.67 28.09 -10.17
CA VAL A 3 7.49 26.88 -10.07
C VAL A 3 7.63 26.55 -8.59
N HIS A 4 7.11 25.40 -8.16
CA HIS A 4 7.29 24.93 -6.79
C HIS A 4 8.68 24.29 -6.69
N LYS A 5 9.45 24.63 -5.66
CA LYS A 5 10.76 24.03 -5.39
C LYS A 5 10.64 22.52 -5.22
N ILE A 6 11.76 21.82 -5.37
CA ILE A 6 11.83 20.38 -5.10
C ILE A 6 11.70 20.18 -3.60
N GLU A 7 10.80 19.31 -3.15
CA GLU A 7 10.71 19.02 -1.72
C GLU A 7 11.94 18.29 -1.18
N SER A 8 12.43 18.75 -0.04
CA SER A 8 13.51 18.13 0.73
C SER A 8 13.23 16.66 1.07
N LEU A 9 14.30 15.91 1.32
CA LEU A 9 14.19 14.55 1.81
C LEU A 9 13.40 14.48 3.14
N GLU A 10 13.57 15.47 4.02
CA GLU A 10 12.90 15.52 5.32
C GLU A 10 11.38 15.67 5.19
N SER A 11 10.91 16.58 4.33
CA SER A 11 9.48 16.75 4.04
C SER A 11 8.87 15.51 3.36
N ARG A 12 9.64 14.82 2.49
CA ARG A 12 9.25 13.52 1.91
C ARG A 12 9.18 12.43 2.98
N LEU A 13 10.14 12.35 3.90
CA LEU A 13 10.17 11.37 4.98
C LEU A 13 9.02 11.59 5.98
N ALA A 14 8.72 12.83 6.34
CA ALA A 14 7.60 13.16 7.23
C ALA A 14 6.26 12.70 6.64
N ARG A 15 6.00 12.99 5.36
CA ARG A 15 4.80 12.50 4.66
C ARG A 15 4.80 11.00 4.46
N TYR A 16 5.96 10.38 4.25
CA TYR A 16 6.09 8.94 4.20
C TYR A 16 5.69 8.30 5.54
N GLN A 17 6.13 8.85 6.68
CA GLN A 17 5.72 8.35 7.98
C GLN A 17 4.20 8.46 8.18
N GLN A 18 3.60 9.59 7.81
CA GLN A 18 2.15 9.77 7.91
C GLN A 18 1.37 8.83 6.99
N LYS A 19 1.82 8.65 5.73
CA LYS A 19 1.24 7.69 4.78
C LYS A 19 1.39 6.25 5.26
N ARG A 20 2.56 5.87 5.76
CA ARG A 20 2.82 4.55 6.32
C ARG A 20 1.91 4.27 7.52
N LEU A 21 1.75 5.23 8.41
CA LEU A 21 0.87 5.09 9.57
C LEU A 21 -0.59 4.92 9.14
N ARG A 22 -1.06 5.70 8.17
CA ARG A 22 -2.39 5.54 7.57
C ARG A 22 -2.56 4.18 6.88
N PHE A 23 -1.54 3.72 6.15
CA PHE A 23 -1.54 2.42 5.49
C PHE A 23 -1.74 1.30 6.51
N PHE A 24 -0.94 1.26 7.58
CA PHE A 24 -1.07 0.23 8.62
C PHE A 24 -2.36 0.33 9.44
N LEU A 25 -2.88 1.53 9.69
CA LEU A 25 -4.09 1.71 10.52
C LEU A 25 -5.41 1.57 9.75
N MET A 26 -5.44 1.89 8.45
CA MET A 26 -6.69 1.92 7.67
C MET A 26 -6.67 0.95 6.48
N GLU A 27 -5.59 0.89 5.72
CA GLU A 27 -5.54 0.10 4.48
C GLU A 27 -5.29 -1.39 4.77
N VAL A 28 -4.36 -1.72 5.67
CA VAL A 28 -4.08 -3.12 6.04
C VAL A 28 -5.33 -3.82 6.62
N PRO A 29 -6.07 -3.24 7.59
CA PRO A 29 -7.26 -3.89 8.12
C PRO A 29 -8.38 -4.01 7.10
N SER A 30 -8.57 -3.01 6.22
CA SER A 30 -9.63 -3.06 5.21
C SER A 30 -9.35 -4.11 4.14
N ILE A 31 -8.11 -4.22 3.66
CA ILE A 31 -7.71 -5.26 2.71
C ILE A 31 -7.85 -6.66 3.31
N LEU A 32 -7.39 -6.86 4.56
CA LEU A 32 -7.50 -8.15 5.23
C LEU A 32 -8.96 -8.55 5.49
N THR A 33 -9.79 -7.62 5.98
CA THR A 33 -11.20 -7.90 6.26
C THR A 33 -11.97 -8.25 4.98
N LEU A 34 -11.72 -7.52 3.89
CA LEU A 34 -12.34 -7.82 2.59
C LEU A 34 -11.92 -9.19 2.07
N GLY A 35 -10.62 -9.52 2.11
CA GLY A 35 -10.11 -10.82 1.67
C GLY A 35 -10.67 -11.98 2.49
N VAL A 36 -10.72 -11.84 3.82
CA VAL A 36 -11.35 -12.82 4.72
C VAL A 36 -12.83 -12.99 4.41
N LEU A 37 -13.58 -11.90 4.23
CA LEU A 37 -15.02 -11.96 3.92
C LEU A 37 -15.30 -12.67 2.61
N VAL A 38 -14.57 -12.33 1.54
CA VAL A 38 -14.76 -12.94 0.21
C VAL A 38 -14.48 -14.44 0.27
N VAL A 39 -13.34 -14.85 0.81
CA VAL A 39 -12.94 -16.26 0.82
C VAL A 39 -13.79 -17.08 1.78
N SER A 40 -14.18 -16.53 2.93
CA SER A 40 -15.12 -17.19 3.84
C SER A 40 -16.51 -17.34 3.22
N GLY A 41 -16.99 -16.34 2.48
CA GLY A 41 -18.25 -16.41 1.73
C GLY A 41 -18.22 -17.48 0.63
N MET A 42 -17.11 -17.62 -0.09
CA MET A 42 -16.93 -18.69 -1.07
C MET A 42 -16.91 -20.07 -0.39
N MET A 43 -16.19 -20.21 0.73
CA MET A 43 -16.16 -21.47 1.49
C MET A 43 -17.52 -21.84 2.08
N TYR A 44 -18.31 -20.86 2.53
CA TYR A 44 -19.69 -21.07 2.94
C TYR A 44 -20.55 -21.62 1.81
N ALA A 45 -20.46 -21.00 0.62
CA ALA A 45 -21.18 -21.48 -0.55
C ALA A 45 -20.76 -22.91 -0.91
N MET A 46 -19.46 -23.21 -0.95
CA MET A 46 -18.97 -24.57 -1.23
C MET A 46 -19.49 -25.58 -0.20
N ASN A 47 -19.48 -25.24 1.09
CA ASN A 47 -20.02 -26.10 2.14
C ASN A 47 -21.53 -26.31 2.01
N PHE A 48 -22.28 -25.29 1.61
CA PHE A 48 -23.73 -25.39 1.37
C PHE A 48 -24.07 -26.33 0.21
N TRP A 49 -23.29 -26.29 -0.88
CA TRP A 49 -23.56 -27.07 -2.09
C TRP A 49 -23.02 -28.51 -2.03
N PHE A 50 -21.84 -28.72 -1.43
CA PHE A 50 -21.14 -30.01 -1.45
C PHE A 50 -21.15 -30.74 -0.11
N GLY A 51 -21.46 -30.03 0.98
CA GLY A 51 -21.34 -30.56 2.34
C GLY A 51 -19.90 -30.88 2.75
N GLY A 52 -19.69 -31.13 4.05
CA GLY A 52 -18.45 -31.75 4.54
C GLY A 52 -17.33 -30.81 5.01
N TYR A 53 -17.54 -29.48 5.07
CA TYR A 53 -16.56 -28.54 5.62
C TYR A 53 -17.03 -27.96 6.96
N GLU A 54 -16.82 -28.69 8.05
CA GLU A 54 -17.18 -28.22 9.41
C GLU A 54 -16.43 -26.94 9.82
N ASN A 55 -15.21 -26.74 9.29
CA ASN A 55 -14.34 -25.62 9.61
C ASN A 55 -14.21 -24.58 8.47
N TRP A 56 -15.22 -24.49 7.60
CA TRP A 56 -15.21 -23.60 6.43
C TRP A 56 -14.86 -22.14 6.77
N LEU A 57 -15.29 -21.65 7.95
CA LEU A 57 -15.02 -20.30 8.42
C LEU A 57 -13.54 -20.09 8.77
N ILE A 58 -12.94 -21.03 9.50
CA ILE A 58 -11.52 -20.96 9.91
C ILE A 58 -10.64 -21.08 8.68
N VAL A 59 -10.92 -22.05 7.81
CA VAL A 59 -10.18 -22.26 6.55
C VAL A 59 -10.34 -21.03 5.64
N GLY A 60 -11.55 -20.49 5.53
CA GLY A 60 -11.82 -19.29 4.75
C GLY A 60 -11.08 -18.06 5.26
N ALA A 61 -11.01 -17.88 6.58
CA ALA A 61 -10.28 -16.77 7.20
C ALA A 61 -8.76 -16.87 7.00
N VAL A 62 -8.19 -18.06 7.18
CA VAL A 62 -6.75 -18.28 6.97
C VAL A 62 -6.38 -18.05 5.51
N LEU A 63 -7.13 -18.65 4.58
CA LEU A 63 -6.89 -18.48 3.15
C LEU A 63 -7.11 -17.04 2.70
N GLY A 64 -8.16 -16.37 3.18
CA GLY A 64 -8.42 -14.96 2.89
C GLY A 64 -7.29 -14.04 3.35
N ALA A 65 -6.74 -14.28 4.54
CA ALA A 65 -5.58 -13.54 5.03
C ALA A 65 -4.32 -13.81 4.17
N CYS A 66 -4.03 -15.08 3.84
CA CYS A 66 -2.88 -15.44 3.01
C CYS A 66 -2.97 -14.85 1.59
N LEU A 67 -4.14 -14.92 0.96
CA LEU A 67 -4.36 -14.41 -0.39
C LEU A 67 -4.33 -12.88 -0.46
N SER A 68 -4.55 -12.20 0.67
CA SER A 68 -4.45 -10.74 0.77
C SER A 68 -3.01 -10.24 0.89
N MET A 69 -2.05 -11.09 1.28
CA MET A 69 -0.65 -10.70 1.50
C MET A 69 0.05 -10.12 0.26
N PRO A 70 -0.09 -10.68 -0.95
CA PRO A 70 0.50 -10.10 -2.15
C PRO A 70 0.00 -8.67 -2.42
N LEU A 71 -1.31 -8.44 -2.25
CA LEU A 71 -1.92 -7.12 -2.43
C LEU A 71 -1.42 -6.11 -1.40
N LEU A 72 -1.19 -6.55 -0.16
CA LEU A 72 -0.58 -5.73 0.90
C LEU A 72 0.88 -5.37 0.61
N LEU A 73 1.65 -6.29 0.04
CA LEU A 73 3.04 -6.03 -0.32
C LEU A 73 3.15 -5.03 -1.48
N GLU A 74 2.27 -5.13 -2.48
CA GLU A 74 2.26 -4.22 -3.62
C GLU A 74 1.80 -2.81 -3.25
N SER A 75 0.82 -2.71 -2.33
CA SER A 75 0.28 -1.43 -1.86
C SER A 75 1.13 -0.73 -0.79
N MET A 76 2.16 -1.41 -0.25
CA MET A 76 3.02 -0.84 0.78
C MET A 76 3.71 0.44 0.26
N PRO A 77 3.59 1.58 0.97
CA PRO A 77 4.27 2.80 0.56
C PRO A 77 5.79 2.58 0.55
N LYS A 78 6.44 2.97 -0.55
CA LYS A 78 7.90 2.92 -0.67
C LYS A 78 8.53 4.05 0.11
N ARG A 79 9.63 3.75 0.82
CA ARG A 79 10.40 4.75 1.54
C ARG A 79 11.12 5.66 0.54
N PRO A 80 10.96 6.99 0.62
CA PRO A 80 11.69 7.91 -0.24
C PRO A 80 13.19 7.88 0.11
N THR A 81 14.03 7.93 -0.92
CA THR A 81 15.49 7.95 -0.80
C THR A 81 16.08 9.24 -1.35
N ILE A 82 17.38 9.47 -1.08
CA ILE A 82 18.14 10.60 -1.65
C ILE A 82 18.22 10.49 -3.17
N GLU A 83 18.24 9.26 -3.70
CA GLU A 83 18.22 9.00 -5.14
C GLU A 83 16.95 9.54 -5.80
N ASP A 84 15.80 9.47 -5.13
CA ASP A 84 14.54 10.05 -5.64
C ASP A 84 14.63 11.59 -5.77
N VAL A 85 15.34 12.24 -4.85
CA VAL A 85 15.54 13.70 -4.89
C VAL A 85 16.49 14.07 -6.04
N HIS A 86 17.57 13.30 -6.23
CA HIS A 86 18.50 13.51 -7.33
C HIS A 86 17.89 13.20 -8.71
N ALA A 87 17.02 12.18 -8.78
CA ALA A 87 16.26 11.89 -9.99
C ALA A 87 15.39 13.10 -10.37
N ASP A 88 14.64 13.67 -9.43
CA ASP A 88 13.84 14.87 -9.68
C ASP A 88 14.69 16.08 -10.07
N GLN A 89 15.84 16.29 -9.43
CA GLN A 89 16.80 17.34 -9.81
C GLN A 89 17.30 17.16 -11.24
N SER A 90 17.69 15.93 -11.63
CA SER A 90 18.21 15.64 -12.96
C SER A 90 17.16 15.84 -14.05
N ILE A 91 15.90 15.47 -13.79
CA ILE A 91 14.77 15.73 -14.68
C ILE A 91 14.57 17.23 -14.85
N ARG A 92 14.52 18.00 -13.75
CA ARG A 92 14.31 19.45 -13.83
C ARG A 92 15.44 20.17 -14.55
N ARG A 93 16.71 19.76 -14.31
CA ARG A 93 17.87 20.24 -15.06
C ARG A 93 17.75 19.95 -16.55
N ALA A 94 17.32 18.74 -16.92
CA ALA A 94 17.14 18.36 -18.33
C ALA A 94 16.10 19.23 -19.05
N PHE A 95 15.10 19.74 -18.32
CA PHE A 95 14.08 20.65 -18.85
C PHE A 95 14.38 22.14 -18.61
N GLY A 96 15.57 22.50 -18.10
CA GLY A 96 15.94 23.89 -17.82
C GLY A 96 15.07 24.57 -16.74
N MET A 97 14.48 23.78 -15.84
CA MET A 97 13.63 24.26 -14.74
C MET A 97 14.45 24.46 -13.46
N ASP A 98 13.92 25.27 -12.53
CA ASP A 98 14.49 25.46 -11.19
C ASP A 98 14.58 24.13 -10.43
N ASP A 99 15.80 23.74 -10.08
CA ASP A 99 16.18 22.51 -9.40
C ASP A 99 16.51 22.73 -7.91
N THR A 100 16.23 23.93 -7.39
CA THR A 100 16.44 24.23 -5.97
C THR A 100 15.54 23.36 -5.09
N VAL A 101 16.13 22.84 -4.02
CA VAL A 101 15.43 22.09 -2.98
C VAL A 101 14.91 23.09 -1.95
N ASP A 102 13.71 22.85 -1.44
CA ASP A 102 13.14 23.63 -0.35
C ASP A 102 13.84 23.23 0.95
N ASP A 103 14.57 24.18 1.55
CA ASP A 103 15.31 23.99 2.80
C ASP A 103 14.37 23.76 4.00
#